data_AF-A0AA42DMG2-F1
#
_entry.id   AF-A0AA42DMG2-F1
#
_cell.length_a   1.000
_cell.length_b   1.000
_cell.length_c   1.000
_cell.angle_alpha   90.00
_cell.angle_beta   90.00
_cell.angle_gamma   90.00
#
_symmetry.space_group_name_H-M   'P 1'
#
loop_
_entity.id
_entity.type
_entity.pdbx_description
1 polymer ?
#
loop_
_entity_poly.entity_id
_entity_poly.type
_entity_poly.pdbx_seq_one_letter_code
_entity_poly.pdbx_strand_id
1 'polypeptide(L)'
;MNIGAIITQGPQPWQIIQQVEGKANISLKGTYDVHAHCEEARVWARVVLEDTFENVIRWQEATKMQDGEWEIILKEVPAGGLYRIETCLKENIGNPIEWAMRGDMIHHVGIGDLFVIAGQSNSAGYGKGPVFDPPELGIHLLRNSGQWDLASHPFNESTHTLHSINREGANPGHSPYLSFAKRLKRDLAYPIGLIQTALGGSLLSAWNPEEEGYLYHNMLEVIQSTTDKIKGVLWYQGCTDTDTLDLAHSYLERFKTMVQALRKDLNQPELPILTVQLNRVVNNLGNETAQNHSDEGWSMVREAQRQATMIIDNVYIIPSIDSTLSDAIHNASPANMVLGERTARLALEQLYDKGIEGTPPNLQSASLLDTGCIELTFAPVYERLESFDVAVSDLAFQIEDSIGKIELASYQLLGNRIQFKMSRKPEGDCYVSCGQGRFPRGVVPIDRGGQLPLLLFNKVKVNLYNK
;
A
#
# COMPACT_ATOMS: atom_id res chain seq x y z
N MET A 1 42.23 19.83 0.37
CA MET A 1 41.64 21.05 -0.21
C MET A 1 40.46 20.58 -1.03
N ASN A 2 39.23 20.94 -0.66
CA ASN A 2 38.04 20.48 -1.37
C ASN A 2 37.83 21.37 -2.58
N ILE A 3 38.40 20.99 -3.72
CA ILE A 3 38.38 21.81 -4.94
C ILE A 3 37.17 21.42 -5.79
N GLY A 4 36.47 22.40 -6.38
CA GLY A 4 35.31 22.19 -7.26
C GLY A 4 33.96 22.42 -6.58
N ALA A 5 32.89 21.87 -7.14
CA ALA A 5 31.54 21.98 -6.58
C ALA A 5 31.27 20.85 -5.57
N ILE A 6 30.75 21.19 -4.39
CA ILE A 6 30.44 20.26 -3.30
C ILE A 6 28.95 20.33 -3.02
N ILE A 7 28.25 19.21 -2.97
CA ILE A 7 26.81 19.19 -2.67
C ILE A 7 26.62 19.07 -1.16
N THR A 8 25.90 20.02 -0.56
CA THR A 8 25.54 20.00 0.87
C THR A 8 24.06 19.74 1.11
N GLN A 9 23.22 19.97 0.09
CA GLN A 9 21.79 19.65 0.12
C GLN A 9 21.32 19.18 -1.26
N GLY A 10 20.54 18.11 -1.29
CA GLY A 10 20.02 17.49 -2.51
C GLY A 10 19.36 16.15 -2.20
N PRO A 11 18.94 15.39 -3.22
CA PRO A 11 18.46 14.03 -3.01
C PRO A 11 19.57 13.12 -2.47
N GLN A 12 19.20 12.07 -1.76
CA GLN A 12 20.12 11.01 -1.36
C GLN A 12 20.42 10.09 -2.56
N PRO A 13 21.56 9.38 -2.57
CA PRO A 13 21.74 8.22 -3.44
C PRO A 13 20.57 7.24 -3.27
N TRP A 14 20.16 6.57 -4.36
CA TRP A 14 18.99 5.67 -4.37
C TRP A 14 17.63 6.34 -4.12
N GLN A 15 17.55 7.65 -3.92
CA GLN A 15 16.26 8.30 -3.67
C GLN A 15 15.36 8.25 -4.92
N ILE A 16 14.10 7.89 -4.70
CA ILE A 16 13.03 8.16 -5.66
C ILE A 16 12.36 9.48 -5.29
N ILE A 17 12.22 10.37 -6.25
CA ILE A 17 11.52 11.64 -6.09
C ILE A 17 10.14 11.50 -6.71
N GLN A 18 9.10 11.87 -5.95
CA GLN A 18 7.70 11.81 -6.40
C GLN A 18 7.51 12.66 -7.66
N GLN A 19 7.05 12.03 -8.72
CA GLN A 19 6.67 12.68 -9.96
C GLN A 19 5.27 13.33 -9.86
N VAL A 20 5.06 14.38 -10.64
CA VAL A 20 3.75 14.96 -10.93
C VAL A 20 3.65 15.09 -12.45
N GLU A 21 2.63 14.47 -13.04
CA GLU A 21 2.40 14.47 -14.50
C GLU A 21 3.62 14.00 -15.33
N GLY A 22 4.32 12.98 -14.82
CA GLY A 22 5.46 12.35 -15.45
C GLY A 22 6.77 13.13 -15.30
N LYS A 23 6.86 14.10 -14.38
CA LYS A 23 8.08 14.92 -14.18
C LYS A 23 8.29 15.31 -12.72
N ALA A 24 9.50 15.72 -12.36
CA ALA A 24 9.81 16.35 -11.08
C ALA A 24 10.93 17.39 -11.22
N ASN A 25 11.04 18.28 -10.24
CA ASN A 25 12.17 19.21 -10.12
C ASN A 25 13.19 18.66 -9.11
N ILE A 26 14.48 18.86 -9.37
CA ILE A 26 15.55 18.50 -8.45
C ILE A 26 16.26 19.77 -8.00
N SER A 27 16.22 20.03 -6.70
CA SER A 27 16.91 21.16 -6.09
C SER A 27 18.24 20.71 -5.48
N LEU A 28 19.31 21.45 -5.74
CA LEU A 28 20.63 21.21 -5.16
C LEU A 28 21.16 22.51 -4.57
N LYS A 29 21.85 22.39 -3.43
CA LYS A 29 22.67 23.45 -2.84
C LYS A 29 24.01 22.90 -2.42
N GLY A 30 24.98 23.79 -2.34
CA GLY A 30 26.32 23.38 -2.05
C GLY A 30 27.27 24.52 -1.81
N THR A 31 28.53 24.16 -1.63
CA THR A 31 29.65 25.09 -1.60
C THR A 31 30.57 24.84 -2.79
N TYR A 32 31.40 25.82 -3.12
CA TYR A 32 32.42 25.65 -4.14
C TYR A 32 33.73 26.32 -3.73
N ASP A 33 34.84 25.76 -4.19
CA ASP A 33 36.17 26.33 -3.99
C ASP A 33 36.92 26.38 -5.32
N VAL A 34 37.66 27.46 -5.52
CA VAL A 34 38.33 27.83 -6.78
C VAL A 34 39.84 27.81 -6.62
N HIS A 35 40.57 27.72 -7.72
CA HIS A 35 42.01 27.91 -7.70
C HIS A 35 42.39 29.35 -7.29
N ALA A 36 43.57 29.48 -6.69
CA ALA A 36 44.16 30.78 -6.39
C ALA A 36 44.24 31.62 -7.68
N HIS A 37 43.84 32.89 -7.59
CA HIS A 37 43.76 33.84 -8.71
C HIS A 37 42.62 33.60 -9.72
N CYS A 38 41.64 32.73 -9.41
CA CYS A 38 40.42 32.65 -10.20
C CYS A 38 39.56 33.91 -9.99
N GLU A 39 39.34 34.69 -11.05
CA GLU A 39 38.52 35.91 -11.00
C GLU A 39 37.01 35.62 -11.11
N GLU A 40 36.64 34.56 -11.82
CA GLU A 40 35.24 34.20 -12.03
C GLU A 40 35.07 32.69 -12.20
N ALA A 41 34.11 32.12 -11.47
CA ALA A 41 33.73 30.72 -11.58
C ALA A 41 32.19 30.59 -11.58
N ARG A 42 31.71 29.52 -12.23
CA ARG A 42 30.30 29.14 -12.25
C ARG A 42 30.13 27.66 -11.99
N VAL A 43 29.21 27.31 -11.09
CA VAL A 43 28.78 25.92 -10.91
C VAL A 43 27.75 25.58 -11.96
N TRP A 44 27.87 24.38 -12.52
CA TRP A 44 26.92 23.81 -13.48
C TRP A 44 26.46 22.45 -12.98
N ALA A 45 25.23 22.07 -13.28
CA ALA A 45 24.72 20.73 -13.03
C ALA A 45 23.97 20.16 -14.23
N ARG A 46 23.95 18.84 -14.35
CA ARG A 46 23.19 18.11 -15.37
C ARG A 46 22.61 16.82 -14.82
N VAL A 47 21.70 16.21 -15.58
CA VAL A 47 21.15 14.88 -15.30
C VAL A 47 21.42 13.98 -16.48
N VAL A 48 21.99 12.81 -16.23
CA VAL A 48 22.25 11.79 -17.26
C VAL A 48 21.65 10.45 -16.88
N LEU A 49 21.32 9.64 -17.87
CA LEU A 49 21.02 8.23 -17.67
C LEU A 49 22.29 7.48 -17.26
N GLU A 50 22.20 6.62 -16.25
CA GLU A 50 23.37 5.88 -15.75
C GLU A 50 23.82 4.74 -16.65
N ASP A 51 22.88 4.13 -17.38
CA ASP A 51 23.14 2.99 -18.25
C ASP A 51 23.75 3.37 -19.60
N THR A 52 23.42 4.55 -20.12
CA THR A 52 23.72 4.99 -21.48
C THR A 52 24.53 6.28 -21.54
N PHE A 53 24.66 7.00 -20.41
CA PHE A 53 25.29 8.33 -20.32
C PHE A 53 24.57 9.42 -21.15
N GLU A 54 23.38 9.14 -21.67
CA GLU A 54 22.60 10.12 -22.43
C GLU A 54 22.17 11.29 -21.54
N ASN A 55 22.19 12.50 -22.11
CA ASN A 55 21.78 13.69 -21.38
C ASN A 55 20.25 13.73 -21.29
N VAL A 56 19.74 13.75 -20.07
CA VAL A 56 18.32 13.94 -19.76
C VAL A 56 18.04 15.44 -19.59
N ILE A 57 18.83 16.07 -18.72
CA ILE A 57 18.94 17.52 -18.61
C ILE A 57 20.37 17.87 -18.96
N ARG A 58 20.58 18.72 -19.97
CA ARG A 58 21.92 19.22 -20.32
C ARG A 58 22.45 20.14 -19.21
N TRP A 59 23.75 20.43 -19.24
CA TRP A 59 24.38 21.37 -18.32
C TRP A 59 23.59 22.68 -18.20
N GLN A 60 23.17 23.01 -16.98
CA GLN A 60 22.55 24.27 -16.60
C GLN A 60 23.43 24.98 -15.56
N GLU A 61 23.51 26.30 -15.68
CA GLU A 61 24.25 27.14 -14.74
C GLU A 61 23.48 27.29 -13.42
N ALA A 62 24.20 27.34 -12.30
CA ALA A 62 23.61 27.61 -10.99
C ALA A 62 22.89 28.96 -10.98
N THR A 63 21.67 28.96 -10.45
CA THR A 63 20.81 30.16 -10.40
C THR A 63 21.27 31.19 -9.37
N LYS A 64 22.04 30.76 -8.37
CA LYS A 64 22.59 31.63 -7.33
C LYS A 64 24.01 31.19 -7.03
N MET A 65 24.92 32.17 -6.94
CA MET A 65 26.28 31.99 -6.42
C MET A 65 26.66 33.20 -5.58
N GLN A 66 26.90 33.00 -4.27
CA GLN A 66 27.24 34.07 -3.34
C GLN A 66 28.03 33.50 -2.16
N ASP A 67 29.08 34.21 -1.73
CA ASP A 67 29.86 33.89 -0.52
C ASP A 67 30.38 32.44 -0.44
N GLY A 68 30.73 31.85 -1.60
CA GLY A 68 31.22 30.46 -1.69
C GLY A 68 30.12 29.39 -1.72
N GLU A 69 28.85 29.79 -1.75
CA GLU A 69 27.69 28.92 -1.84
C GLU A 69 27.05 28.99 -3.23
N TRP A 70 26.38 27.90 -3.62
CA TRP A 70 25.64 27.81 -4.89
C TRP A 70 24.29 27.12 -4.72
N GLU A 71 23.32 27.49 -5.58
CA GLU A 71 22.01 26.85 -5.66
C GLU A 71 21.55 26.67 -7.12
N ILE A 72 20.94 25.53 -7.42
CA ILE A 72 20.32 25.26 -8.73
C ILE A 72 19.05 24.43 -8.58
N ILE A 73 18.11 24.63 -9.50
CA ILE A 73 16.92 23.79 -9.66
C ILE A 73 16.91 23.24 -11.08
N LEU A 74 17.12 21.93 -11.22
CA LEU A 74 16.99 21.19 -12.46
C LEU A 74 15.51 20.88 -12.67
N LYS A 75 14.86 21.66 -13.54
CA LYS A 75 13.41 21.61 -13.73
C LYS A 75 12.99 20.50 -14.68
N GLU A 76 11.78 19.99 -14.48
CA GLU A 76 11.07 19.12 -15.42
C GLU A 76 11.83 17.85 -15.81
N VAL A 77 12.57 17.26 -14.86
CA VAL A 77 13.25 15.96 -15.06
C VAL A 77 12.16 14.89 -15.25
N PRO A 78 12.17 14.15 -16.38
CA PRO A 78 11.12 13.19 -16.67
C PRO A 78 11.15 11.98 -15.74
N ALA A 79 9.98 11.39 -15.47
CA ALA A 79 9.83 10.10 -14.81
C ALA A 79 10.66 9.04 -15.53
N GLY A 80 11.42 8.27 -14.76
CA GLY A 80 12.43 7.37 -15.28
C GLY A 80 13.68 7.35 -14.42
N GLY A 81 14.76 6.89 -15.02
CA GLY A 81 16.03 6.61 -14.36
C GLY A 81 16.40 5.13 -14.45
N LEU A 82 17.50 4.71 -13.84
CA LEU A 82 18.26 5.47 -12.85
C LEU A 82 19.11 6.59 -13.46
N TYR A 83 19.05 7.75 -12.81
CA TYR A 83 19.77 8.96 -13.18
C TYR A 83 20.98 9.17 -12.28
N ARG A 84 22.02 9.76 -12.88
CA ARG A 84 23.12 10.39 -12.17
C ARG A 84 23.02 11.89 -12.33
N ILE A 85 23.07 12.57 -11.20
CA ILE A 85 23.20 14.02 -11.14
C ILE A 85 24.69 14.33 -11.10
N GLU A 86 25.15 15.16 -12.02
CA GLU A 86 26.56 15.55 -12.10
C GLU A 86 26.68 17.05 -11.90
N THR A 87 27.66 17.48 -11.11
CA THR A 87 28.03 18.88 -10.95
C THR A 87 29.46 19.12 -11.42
N CYS A 88 29.74 20.34 -11.87
CA CYS A 88 31.10 20.79 -12.15
C CYS A 88 31.26 22.28 -11.84
N LEU A 89 32.50 22.72 -11.70
CA LEU A 89 32.85 24.13 -11.50
C LEU A 89 33.67 24.60 -12.70
N LYS A 90 33.14 25.56 -13.45
CA LYS A 90 33.81 26.15 -14.60
C LYS A 90 34.42 27.49 -14.21
N GLU A 91 35.74 27.55 -14.19
CA GLU A 91 36.52 28.79 -14.04
C GLU A 91 36.71 29.47 -15.41
N ASN A 92 36.92 30.78 -15.43
CA ASN A 92 37.01 31.59 -16.66
C ASN A 92 38.18 31.25 -17.60
N ILE A 93 39.08 30.34 -17.20
CA ILE A 93 40.25 29.92 -17.99
C ILE A 93 39.81 28.97 -19.11
N GLY A 94 39.25 29.53 -20.19
CA GLY A 94 39.24 29.02 -21.59
C GLY A 94 38.78 27.59 -21.93
N ASN A 95 38.57 26.72 -20.95
CA ASN A 95 38.33 25.32 -21.16
C ASN A 95 36.84 25.07 -21.45
N PRO A 96 36.53 24.25 -22.47
CA PRO A 96 35.20 23.72 -22.68
C PRO A 96 34.65 23.03 -21.41
N ILE A 97 33.32 22.96 -21.28
CA ILE A 97 32.66 22.46 -20.05
C ILE A 97 33.01 21.00 -19.73
N GLU A 98 33.35 20.20 -20.73
CA GLU A 98 33.81 18.82 -20.55
C GLU A 98 35.14 18.70 -19.80
N TRP A 99 35.90 19.80 -19.70
CA TRP A 99 37.15 19.90 -18.95
C TRP A 99 37.03 20.81 -17.71
N ALA A 100 35.81 21.17 -17.32
CA ALA A 100 35.55 21.90 -16.08
C ALA A 100 35.99 21.07 -14.86
N MET A 101 36.24 21.74 -13.74
CA MET A 101 36.67 21.08 -12.51
C MET A 101 35.55 20.20 -11.96
N ARG A 102 35.94 19.05 -11.40
CA ARG A 102 34.99 18.06 -10.86
C ARG A 102 34.07 18.66 -9.80
N GLY A 103 32.81 18.29 -9.82
CA GLY A 103 31.90 18.45 -8.71
C GLY A 103 31.46 17.10 -8.13
N ASP A 104 30.74 17.13 -7.02
CA ASP A 104 30.08 15.95 -6.47
C ASP A 104 29.00 15.43 -7.42
N MET A 105 28.73 14.13 -7.31
CA MET A 105 27.71 13.43 -8.07
C MET A 105 26.76 12.71 -7.11
N ILE A 106 25.51 12.55 -7.53
CA ILE A 106 24.52 11.75 -6.82
C ILE A 106 24.06 10.65 -7.76
N HIS A 107 24.15 9.40 -7.29
CA HIS A 107 23.92 8.20 -8.07
C HIS A 107 22.56 7.58 -7.79
N HIS A 108 22.07 6.79 -8.75
CA HIS A 108 20.90 5.93 -8.59
C HIS A 108 19.59 6.67 -8.24
N VAL A 109 19.47 7.94 -8.65
CA VAL A 109 18.26 8.73 -8.40
C VAL A 109 17.18 8.34 -9.41
N GLY A 110 15.94 8.16 -8.97
CA GLY A 110 14.80 7.94 -9.86
C GLY A 110 13.74 9.02 -9.72
N ILE A 111 13.02 9.29 -10.80
CA ILE A 111 11.79 10.09 -10.76
C ILE A 111 10.63 9.13 -11.00
N GLY A 112 9.72 9.02 -10.04
CA GLY A 112 8.71 7.96 -10.04
C GLY A 112 7.66 8.14 -8.95
N ASP A 113 6.94 7.08 -8.63
CA ASP A 113 5.86 7.14 -7.62
C ASP A 113 6.32 6.61 -6.26
N LEU A 114 5.95 7.34 -5.21
CA LEU A 114 6.23 7.02 -3.81
C LEU A 114 4.99 6.46 -3.12
N PHE A 115 5.14 5.28 -2.51
CA PHE A 115 4.11 4.64 -1.70
C PHE A 115 4.58 4.48 -0.25
N VAL A 116 3.70 4.84 0.68
CA VAL A 116 3.97 4.67 2.13
C VAL A 116 3.38 3.36 2.60
N ILE A 117 4.17 2.57 3.31
CA ILE A 117 3.77 1.30 3.91
C ILE A 117 3.42 1.56 5.37
N ALA A 118 2.14 1.43 5.71
CA ALA A 118 1.61 1.65 7.04
C ALA A 118 0.75 0.46 7.51
N GLY A 119 0.42 0.44 8.81
CA GLY A 119 -0.35 -0.61 9.45
C GLY A 119 0.53 -1.53 10.31
N GLN A 120 0.20 -2.82 10.36
CA GLN A 120 0.80 -3.75 11.33
C GLN A 120 1.72 -4.80 10.71
N SER A 121 1.97 -5.90 11.42
CA SER A 121 2.92 -6.97 11.08
C SER A 121 2.79 -7.54 9.66
N ASN A 122 1.57 -7.77 9.15
CA ASN A 122 1.37 -8.23 7.78
C ASN A 122 1.76 -7.17 6.72
N SER A 123 1.69 -5.87 7.06
CA SER A 123 2.18 -4.76 6.24
C SER A 123 3.70 -4.58 6.37
N ALA A 124 4.22 -4.59 7.60
CA ALA A 124 5.65 -4.51 7.90
C ALA A 124 6.46 -5.65 7.25
N GLY A 125 5.80 -6.79 7.02
CA GLY A 125 6.34 -7.95 6.33
C GLY A 125 6.81 -8.99 7.32
N TYR A 126 5.90 -9.76 7.90
CA TYR A 126 6.21 -10.87 8.81
C TYR A 126 6.26 -12.25 8.12
N GLY A 127 6.12 -12.29 6.79
CA GLY A 127 6.01 -13.55 6.08
C GLY A 127 7.25 -14.43 6.19
N LYS A 128 7.03 -15.71 6.49
CA LYS A 128 8.08 -16.73 6.57
C LYS A 128 7.88 -17.81 5.52
N GLY A 129 8.97 -18.55 5.28
CA GLY A 129 9.06 -19.60 4.26
C GLY A 129 9.79 -19.13 3.00
N PRO A 130 10.37 -20.06 2.23
CA PRO A 130 11.15 -19.74 1.04
C PRO A 130 10.23 -19.28 -0.11
N VAL A 131 10.63 -18.22 -0.80
CA VAL A 131 10.03 -17.75 -2.06
C VAL A 131 11.09 -16.99 -2.86
N PHE A 132 10.99 -17.01 -4.18
CA PHE A 132 11.91 -16.28 -5.05
C PHE A 132 11.40 -14.85 -5.29
N ASP A 133 12.00 -13.87 -4.61
CA ASP A 133 11.67 -12.45 -4.76
C ASP A 133 12.92 -11.57 -4.55
N PRO A 134 13.86 -11.53 -5.53
CA PRO A 134 15.15 -10.85 -5.37
C PRO A 134 15.01 -9.32 -5.47
N PRO A 135 15.95 -8.51 -4.95
CA PRO A 135 15.99 -7.07 -5.22
C PRO A 135 16.04 -6.75 -6.73
N GLU A 136 15.50 -5.60 -7.13
CA GLU A 136 15.46 -5.16 -8.53
C GLU A 136 15.73 -3.65 -8.66
N LEU A 137 16.67 -3.26 -9.54
CA LEU A 137 17.00 -1.84 -9.78
C LEU A 137 15.75 -1.04 -10.16
N GLY A 138 15.63 0.19 -9.65
CA GLY A 138 14.43 1.00 -9.84
C GLY A 138 13.31 0.69 -8.85
N ILE A 139 13.48 -0.26 -7.93
CA ILE A 139 12.61 -0.42 -6.76
C ILE A 139 13.42 -0.10 -5.51
N HIS A 140 13.19 1.06 -4.91
CA HIS A 140 14.00 1.54 -3.78
C HIS A 140 13.14 1.72 -2.52
N LEU A 141 13.78 1.62 -1.37
CA LEU A 141 13.15 1.67 -0.06
C LEU A 141 13.85 2.73 0.79
N LEU A 142 13.07 3.68 1.33
CA LEU A 142 13.49 4.47 2.46
C LEU A 142 13.39 3.60 3.71
N ARG A 143 14.56 3.20 4.23
CA ARG A 143 14.67 2.37 5.43
C ARG A 143 14.42 3.20 6.68
N ASN A 144 14.13 2.53 7.79
CA ASN A 144 13.98 3.17 9.10
C ASN A 144 15.25 3.90 9.58
N SER A 145 16.42 3.62 9.01
CA SER A 145 17.67 4.36 9.23
C SER A 145 17.70 5.76 8.57
N GLY A 146 16.62 6.14 7.87
CA GLY A 146 16.55 7.40 7.10
C GLY A 146 17.37 7.39 5.82
N GLN A 147 17.90 6.24 5.42
CA GLN A 147 18.69 6.06 4.19
C GLN A 147 17.86 5.38 3.11
N TRP A 148 17.94 5.92 1.89
CA TRP A 148 17.45 5.26 0.69
C TRP A 148 18.39 4.13 0.26
N ASP A 149 17.82 3.01 -0.15
CA ASP A 149 18.56 1.83 -0.59
C ASP A 149 17.77 1.03 -1.63
N LEU A 150 18.44 0.11 -2.32
CA LEU A 150 17.78 -0.90 -3.15
C LEU A 150 16.82 -1.73 -2.27
N ALA A 151 15.55 -1.81 -2.66
CA ALA A 151 14.55 -2.49 -1.86
C ALA A 151 14.86 -3.98 -1.75
N SER A 152 15.02 -4.47 -0.51
CA SER A 152 15.31 -5.86 -0.21
C SER A 152 14.61 -6.29 1.07
N HIS A 153 14.11 -7.53 1.11
CA HIS A 153 13.57 -8.10 2.34
C HIS A 153 14.65 -8.27 3.41
N PRO A 154 14.30 -8.14 4.71
CA PRO A 154 13.00 -7.66 5.20
C PRO A 154 12.90 -6.13 5.14
N PHE A 155 11.70 -5.59 4.90
CA PHE A 155 11.51 -4.14 4.75
C PHE A 155 11.55 -3.38 6.08
N ASN A 156 10.94 -3.91 7.15
CA ASN A 156 10.91 -3.26 8.46
C ASN A 156 12.12 -3.57 9.35
N GLU A 157 13.28 -3.82 8.73
CA GLU A 157 14.53 -4.00 9.47
C GLU A 157 14.90 -2.68 10.19
N SER A 158 15.47 -2.80 11.39
CA SER A 158 15.58 -1.69 12.35
C SER A 158 17.02 -1.37 12.79
N THR A 159 18.03 -1.92 12.11
CA THR A 159 19.44 -1.60 12.30
C THR A 159 19.64 -0.10 12.03
N HIS A 160 20.23 0.60 13.01
CA HIS A 160 20.45 2.05 12.96
C HIS A 160 19.18 2.88 12.75
N THR A 161 17.99 2.37 13.13
CA THR A 161 16.75 3.14 13.00
C THR A 161 16.85 4.52 13.68
N LEU A 162 16.46 5.56 12.95
CA LEU A 162 16.26 6.92 13.49
C LEU A 162 14.93 7.03 14.23
N HIS A 163 13.99 6.13 13.92
CA HIS A 163 12.64 6.11 14.46
C HIS A 163 12.52 4.89 15.38
N SER A 164 12.87 5.03 16.67
CA SER A 164 12.75 3.91 17.62
C SER A 164 11.29 3.50 17.87
N ILE A 165 10.36 4.38 17.53
CA ILE A 165 8.92 4.21 17.77
C ILE A 165 8.28 3.14 16.87
N ASN A 166 8.81 2.93 15.65
CA ASN A 166 8.36 1.87 14.73
C ASN A 166 9.35 0.69 14.67
N ARG A 167 10.20 0.52 15.70
CA ARG A 167 11.15 -0.59 15.79
C ARG A 167 10.44 -1.91 16.08
N GLU A 168 10.69 -2.91 15.23
CA GLU A 168 10.15 -4.25 15.45
C GLU A 168 10.82 -4.97 16.62
N GLY A 169 9.99 -5.64 17.44
CA GLY A 169 10.48 -6.47 18.55
C GLY A 169 10.96 -7.86 18.12
N ALA A 170 10.54 -8.33 16.95
CA ALA A 170 10.94 -9.60 16.36
C ALA A 170 11.57 -9.36 14.98
N ASN A 171 12.41 -10.31 14.53
CA ASN A 171 12.99 -10.21 13.19
C ASN A 171 11.87 -10.26 12.13
N PRO A 172 11.73 -9.21 11.30
CA PRO A 172 10.77 -9.19 10.21
C PRO A 172 11.15 -10.24 9.14
N GLY A 173 10.32 -10.36 8.11
CA GLY A 173 10.45 -11.33 7.03
C GLY A 173 10.02 -10.73 5.69
N HIS A 174 9.38 -11.56 4.88
CA HIS A 174 8.95 -11.18 3.53
C HIS A 174 7.80 -10.17 3.59
N SER A 175 7.88 -9.10 2.79
CA SER A 175 6.81 -8.11 2.59
C SER A 175 6.06 -8.34 1.27
N PRO A 176 4.75 -8.08 1.17
CA PRO A 176 4.05 -8.11 -0.12
C PRO A 176 4.50 -6.98 -1.07
N TYR A 177 5.12 -5.92 -0.54
CA TYR A 177 5.24 -4.67 -1.28
C TYR A 177 6.44 -4.61 -2.23
N LEU A 178 7.39 -5.55 -2.16
CA LEU A 178 8.43 -5.69 -3.19
C LEU A 178 7.82 -6.17 -4.52
N SER A 179 7.05 -7.26 -4.48
CA SER A 179 6.31 -7.78 -5.64
C SER A 179 5.34 -6.75 -6.21
N PHE A 180 4.63 -6.01 -5.34
CA PHE A 180 3.78 -4.88 -5.73
C PHE A 180 4.55 -3.85 -6.57
N ALA A 181 5.68 -3.36 -6.05
CA ALA A 181 6.43 -2.30 -6.69
C ALA A 181 7.07 -2.76 -8.01
N LYS A 182 7.56 -4.00 -8.07
CA LYS A 182 8.06 -4.61 -9.32
C LYS A 182 6.98 -4.66 -10.40
N ARG A 183 5.77 -5.08 -10.02
CA ARG A 183 4.64 -5.10 -10.95
C ARG A 183 4.31 -3.71 -11.47
N LEU A 184 4.24 -2.70 -10.58
CA LEU A 184 4.02 -1.32 -11.01
C LEU A 184 5.12 -0.81 -11.94
N LYS A 185 6.39 -0.96 -11.58
CA LYS A 185 7.53 -0.54 -12.41
C LYS A 185 7.45 -1.15 -13.81
N ARG A 186 7.15 -2.45 -13.91
CA ARG A 186 7.04 -3.14 -15.21
C ARG A 186 5.96 -2.54 -16.11
N ASP A 187 4.81 -2.23 -15.53
CA ASP A 187 3.63 -1.77 -16.28
C ASP A 187 3.62 -0.23 -16.51
N LEU A 188 4.37 0.52 -15.70
CA LEU A 188 4.47 1.99 -15.74
C LEU A 188 5.78 2.50 -16.37
N ALA A 189 6.80 1.65 -16.46
CA ALA A 189 8.12 1.92 -17.05
C ALA A 189 8.92 3.04 -16.36
N TYR A 190 8.71 3.28 -15.07
CA TYR A 190 9.53 4.16 -14.23
C TYR A 190 9.75 3.58 -12.82
N PRO A 191 10.77 4.07 -12.08
CA PRO A 191 11.08 3.59 -10.74
C PRO A 191 9.94 3.77 -9.72
N ILE A 192 9.89 2.89 -8.72
CA ILE A 192 8.93 2.95 -7.61
C ILE A 192 9.69 3.06 -6.28
N GLY A 193 9.33 4.05 -5.48
CA GLY A 193 9.87 4.23 -4.14
C GLY A 193 8.89 3.79 -3.07
N LEU A 194 9.41 3.14 -2.04
CA LEU A 194 8.65 2.67 -0.89
C LEU A 194 9.16 3.35 0.38
N ILE A 195 8.25 3.72 1.27
CA ILE A 195 8.57 4.36 2.55
C ILE A 195 8.01 3.47 3.66
N GLN A 196 8.87 2.86 4.46
CA GLN A 196 8.44 1.95 5.53
C GLN A 196 8.12 2.72 6.82
N THR A 197 6.89 2.59 7.34
CA THR A 197 6.49 3.17 8.63
C THR A 197 5.69 2.22 9.51
N ALA A 198 5.31 1.04 9.02
CA ALA A 198 4.46 0.06 9.72
C ALA A 198 5.11 -0.46 11.02
N LEU A 199 4.28 -1.00 11.92
CA LEU A 199 4.75 -1.62 13.17
C LEU A 199 3.87 -2.83 13.58
N GLY A 200 4.50 -3.98 13.79
CA GLY A 200 3.86 -5.17 14.34
C GLY A 200 3.03 -4.93 15.60
N GLY A 201 1.81 -5.48 15.64
CA GLY A 201 0.93 -5.43 16.81
C GLY A 201 0.20 -4.11 17.06
N SER A 202 0.47 -3.05 16.30
CA SER A 202 -0.14 -1.74 16.51
C SER A 202 -1.68 -1.76 16.36
N LEU A 203 -2.36 -1.16 17.34
CA LEU A 203 -3.78 -0.79 17.26
C LEU A 203 -3.97 0.40 16.32
N LEU A 204 -5.19 0.56 15.79
CA LEU A 204 -5.56 1.74 15.01
C LEU A 204 -5.42 3.05 15.82
N SER A 205 -5.55 3.01 17.15
CA SER A 205 -5.35 4.17 18.04
C SER A 205 -3.98 4.82 17.88
N ALA A 206 -2.92 4.02 17.66
CA ALA A 206 -1.57 4.51 17.42
C ALA A 206 -1.43 5.26 16.08
N TRP A 207 -2.34 4.98 15.14
CA TRP A 207 -2.38 5.56 13.80
C TRP A 207 -3.43 6.67 13.67
N ASN A 208 -4.19 6.96 14.72
CA ASN A 208 -5.20 8.01 14.70
C ASN A 208 -4.73 9.21 15.55
N PRO A 209 -4.55 10.41 14.97
CA PRO A 209 -4.10 11.59 15.73
C PRO A 209 -5.13 12.10 16.75
N GLU A 210 -6.39 11.66 16.68
CA GLU A 210 -7.42 11.95 17.69
C GLU A 210 -7.42 10.94 18.87
N GLU A 211 -6.55 9.92 18.81
CA GLU A 211 -6.36 8.91 19.85
C GLU A 211 -4.91 8.96 20.39
N GLU A 212 -4.12 7.89 20.25
CA GLU A 212 -2.73 7.86 20.71
C GLU A 212 -1.76 8.48 19.69
N GLY A 213 -2.01 8.32 18.40
CA GLY A 213 -1.39 9.07 17.30
C GLY A 213 0.13 8.94 17.09
N TYR A 214 0.86 8.20 17.92
CA TYR A 214 2.33 8.23 17.89
C TYR A 214 2.94 7.63 16.60
N LEU A 215 2.33 6.61 16.00
CA LEU A 215 2.77 6.08 14.69
C LEU A 215 2.31 6.96 13.54
N TYR A 216 1.14 7.60 13.67
CA TYR A 216 0.66 8.58 12.70
C TYR A 216 1.63 9.75 12.57
N HIS A 217 2.02 10.36 13.68
CA HIS A 217 2.95 11.48 13.68
C HIS A 217 4.34 11.08 13.16
N ASN A 218 4.82 9.89 13.55
CA ASN A 218 6.07 9.35 13.01
C ASN A 218 5.98 9.13 11.49
N MET A 219 4.88 8.57 10.99
CA MET A 219 4.68 8.38 9.56
C MET A 219 4.70 9.72 8.82
N LEU A 220 4.00 10.74 9.33
CA LEU A 220 4.01 12.08 8.74
C LEU A 220 5.42 12.69 8.72
N GLU A 221 6.16 12.58 9.82
CA GLU A 221 7.55 13.07 9.90
C GLU A 221 8.45 12.39 8.87
N VAL A 222 8.36 11.06 8.73
CA VAL A 222 9.13 10.30 7.74
C VAL A 222 8.77 10.74 6.32
N ILE A 223 7.48 10.90 5.99
CA ILE A 223 7.04 11.40 4.68
C ILE A 223 7.64 12.78 4.42
N GLN A 224 7.43 13.73 5.35
CA GLN A 224 7.88 15.11 5.23
C GLN A 224 9.40 15.27 5.18
N SER A 225 10.16 14.30 5.71
CA SER A 225 11.62 14.26 5.60
C SER A 225 12.11 14.02 4.17
N THR A 226 11.29 13.44 3.30
CA THR A 226 11.67 13.07 1.93
C THR A 226 10.83 13.71 0.84
N THR A 227 9.59 14.11 1.10
CA THR A 227 8.66 14.63 0.09
C THR A 227 7.47 15.39 0.70
N ASP A 228 6.85 16.25 -0.08
CA ASP A 228 5.58 16.91 0.25
C ASP A 228 4.36 16.14 -0.29
N LYS A 229 4.56 15.19 -1.20
CA LYS A 229 3.50 14.43 -1.86
C LYS A 229 3.88 12.96 -2.02
N ILE A 230 2.88 12.10 -1.89
CA ILE A 230 3.00 10.67 -2.17
C ILE A 230 1.90 10.22 -3.13
N LYS A 231 2.14 9.12 -3.83
CA LYS A 231 1.16 8.53 -4.76
C LYS A 231 0.03 7.80 -4.04
N GLY A 232 0.31 7.19 -2.89
CA GLY A 232 -0.69 6.49 -2.09
C GLY A 232 -0.13 5.81 -0.84
N VAL A 233 -1.04 5.28 -0.03
CA VAL A 233 -0.72 4.54 1.19
C VAL A 233 -1.11 3.08 1.01
N LEU A 234 -0.19 2.18 1.37
CA LEU A 234 -0.36 0.74 1.45
C LEU A 234 -0.68 0.40 2.91
N TRP A 235 -1.93 0.04 3.18
CA TRP A 235 -2.44 -0.16 4.54
C TRP A 235 -2.82 -1.62 4.77
N TYR A 236 -2.25 -2.24 5.80
CA TYR A 236 -2.73 -3.54 6.26
C TYR A 236 -2.70 -3.60 7.77
N GLN A 237 -3.87 -3.38 8.38
CA GLN A 237 -4.08 -3.32 9.81
C GLN A 237 -5.49 -3.78 10.17
N GLY A 238 -5.68 -4.20 11.41
CA GLY A 238 -6.98 -4.40 12.02
C GLY A 238 -7.02 -5.61 12.95
N CYS A 239 -6.01 -6.49 12.91
CA CYS A 239 -6.06 -7.73 13.68
C CYS A 239 -6.11 -7.44 15.19
N THR A 240 -5.33 -6.49 15.70
CA THR A 240 -5.34 -6.15 17.13
C THR A 240 -6.65 -5.49 17.56
N ASP A 241 -7.30 -4.75 16.66
CA ASP A 241 -8.62 -4.14 16.92
C ASP A 241 -9.76 -5.18 16.99
N THR A 242 -9.49 -6.47 16.71
CA THR A 242 -10.44 -7.57 16.94
C THR A 242 -10.42 -8.09 18.37
N ASP A 243 -9.46 -7.67 19.21
CA ASP A 243 -9.28 -8.18 20.57
C ASP A 243 -10.45 -7.82 21.49
N THR A 244 -11.17 -6.73 21.22
CA THR A 244 -12.39 -6.34 21.93
C THR A 244 -13.50 -5.92 20.97
N LEU A 245 -14.74 -6.15 21.37
CA LEU A 245 -15.92 -5.79 20.56
C LEU A 245 -16.06 -4.28 20.40
N ASP A 246 -15.69 -3.48 21.40
CA ASP A 246 -15.74 -2.01 21.33
C ASP A 246 -14.77 -1.46 20.27
N LEU A 247 -13.56 -2.02 20.21
CA LEU A 247 -12.57 -1.66 19.18
C LEU A 247 -13.05 -2.08 17.78
N ALA A 248 -13.54 -3.31 17.66
CA ALA A 248 -14.04 -3.83 16.39
C ALA A 248 -15.26 -3.04 15.87
N HIS A 249 -16.19 -2.69 16.76
CA HIS A 249 -17.39 -1.92 16.42
C HIS A 249 -17.06 -0.50 15.96
N SER A 250 -16.09 0.15 16.61
CA SER A 250 -15.69 1.54 16.29
C SER A 250 -14.67 1.66 15.16
N TYR A 251 -14.18 0.54 14.59
CA TYR A 251 -13.07 0.52 13.63
C TYR A 251 -13.31 1.41 12.41
N LEU A 252 -14.50 1.35 11.81
CA LEU A 252 -14.81 2.09 10.58
C LEU A 252 -14.69 3.60 10.75
N GLU A 253 -15.30 4.14 11.82
CA GLU A 253 -15.26 5.57 12.09
C GLU A 253 -13.85 6.04 12.46
N ARG A 254 -13.12 5.28 13.29
CA ARG A 254 -11.72 5.61 13.62
C ARG A 254 -10.81 5.58 12.38
N PHE A 255 -11.02 4.61 11.48
CA PHE A 255 -10.25 4.50 10.25
C PHE A 255 -10.55 5.68 9.31
N LYS A 256 -11.83 6.07 9.21
CA LYS A 256 -12.25 7.26 8.48
C LYS A 256 -11.61 8.55 9.02
N THR A 257 -11.61 8.74 10.34
CA THR A 257 -10.93 9.86 10.98
C THR A 257 -9.44 9.90 10.63
N MET A 258 -8.75 8.76 10.73
CA MET A 258 -7.33 8.67 10.37
C MET A 258 -7.08 9.06 8.90
N VAL A 259 -7.87 8.54 7.97
CA VAL A 259 -7.73 8.86 6.53
C VAL A 259 -7.99 10.34 6.26
N GLN A 260 -9.01 10.92 6.89
CA GLN A 260 -9.32 12.34 6.76
C GLN A 260 -8.21 13.23 7.32
N ALA A 261 -7.66 12.88 8.48
CA ALA A 261 -6.53 13.59 9.07
C ALA A 261 -5.31 13.53 8.16
N LEU A 262 -4.97 12.34 7.63
CA LEU A 262 -3.82 12.15 6.76
C LEU A 262 -3.91 13.00 5.48
N ARG A 263 -5.08 12.98 4.84
CA ARG A 263 -5.37 13.79 3.65
C ARG A 263 -5.22 15.28 3.91
N LYS A 264 -5.69 15.74 5.07
CA LYS A 264 -5.58 17.13 5.51
C LYS A 264 -4.13 17.52 5.76
N ASP A 265 -3.38 16.73 6.53
CA ASP A 265 -2.02 17.05 6.95
C ASP A 265 -1.01 16.97 5.80
N LEU A 266 -1.27 16.14 4.79
CA LEU A 266 -0.49 16.08 3.54
C LEU A 266 -1.02 17.02 2.45
N ASN A 267 -2.13 17.73 2.68
CA ASN A 267 -2.80 18.56 1.67
C ASN A 267 -3.09 17.78 0.35
N GLN A 268 -3.53 16.54 0.49
CA GLN A 268 -3.89 15.63 -0.60
C GLN A 268 -5.30 15.07 -0.36
N PRO A 269 -6.38 15.82 -0.67
CA PRO A 269 -7.76 15.40 -0.39
C PRO A 269 -8.16 14.09 -1.09
N GLU A 270 -7.53 13.79 -2.22
CA GLU A 270 -7.78 12.58 -3.02
C GLU A 270 -6.77 11.46 -2.75
N LEU A 271 -5.93 11.55 -1.70
CA LEU A 271 -4.86 10.58 -1.43
C LEU A 271 -5.41 9.14 -1.40
N PRO A 272 -4.97 8.26 -2.30
CA PRO A 272 -5.43 6.88 -2.34
C PRO A 272 -4.92 6.04 -1.18
N ILE A 273 -5.81 5.22 -0.61
CA ILE A 273 -5.47 4.20 0.38
C ILE A 273 -5.79 2.82 -0.20
N LEU A 274 -4.76 2.00 -0.39
CA LEU A 274 -4.89 0.61 -0.84
C LEU A 274 -4.80 -0.29 0.39
N THR A 275 -5.93 -0.87 0.80
CA THR A 275 -6.06 -1.70 2.00
C THR A 275 -6.20 -3.19 1.70
N VAL A 276 -6.03 -4.03 2.72
CA VAL A 276 -6.20 -5.49 2.65
C VAL A 276 -7.25 -5.92 3.67
N GLN A 277 -8.30 -6.63 3.21
CA GLN A 277 -9.26 -7.24 4.12
C GLN A 277 -8.57 -8.34 4.92
N LEU A 278 -8.79 -8.41 6.24
CA LEU A 278 -8.06 -9.35 7.10
C LEU A 278 -8.17 -10.80 6.64
N ASN A 279 -7.03 -11.51 6.66
CA ASN A 279 -6.97 -12.95 6.47
C ASN A 279 -7.52 -13.66 7.72
N ARG A 280 -7.50 -14.99 7.73
CA ARG A 280 -7.90 -15.84 8.85
C ARG A 280 -6.82 -15.95 9.92
N VAL A 281 -7.26 -16.37 11.11
CA VAL A 281 -6.41 -16.75 12.23
C VAL A 281 -6.78 -18.14 12.73
N VAL A 282 -5.79 -18.99 13.01
CA VAL A 282 -5.99 -20.42 13.28
C VAL A 282 -5.62 -20.89 14.70
N ASN A 283 -5.29 -20.00 15.63
CA ASN A 283 -4.95 -20.38 17.02
C ASN A 283 -6.16 -20.31 17.98
N ASN A 284 -6.30 -21.24 18.92
CA ASN A 284 -7.28 -21.08 19.99
C ASN A 284 -6.59 -20.42 21.19
N LEU A 285 -6.82 -19.13 21.41
CA LEU A 285 -6.34 -18.43 22.60
C LEU A 285 -7.51 -18.18 23.55
N GLY A 286 -7.34 -18.55 24.82
CA GLY A 286 -8.30 -18.24 25.88
C GLY A 286 -9.49 -19.20 26.01
N ASN A 287 -10.42 -18.85 26.91
CA ASN A 287 -11.66 -19.58 27.15
C ASN A 287 -12.70 -19.32 26.04
N GLU A 288 -13.82 -20.05 26.08
CA GLU A 288 -14.88 -19.98 25.05
C GLU A 288 -15.42 -18.56 24.82
N THR A 289 -15.59 -17.76 25.89
CA THR A 289 -16.01 -16.36 25.79
C THR A 289 -15.01 -15.51 25.02
N ALA A 290 -13.72 -15.63 25.31
CA ALA A 290 -12.66 -14.89 24.61
C ALA A 290 -12.59 -15.31 23.12
N GLN A 291 -12.80 -16.59 22.84
CA GLN A 291 -12.83 -17.10 21.47
C GLN A 291 -14.04 -16.55 20.69
N ASN A 292 -15.23 -16.51 21.30
CA ASN A 292 -16.44 -15.97 20.69
C ASN A 292 -16.32 -14.47 20.42
N HIS A 293 -15.77 -13.70 21.35
CA HIS A 293 -15.51 -12.27 21.13
C HIS A 293 -14.52 -12.04 19.98
N SER A 294 -13.47 -12.85 19.89
CA SER A 294 -12.50 -12.77 18.79
C SER A 294 -13.15 -13.09 17.44
N ASP A 295 -14.05 -14.09 17.36
CA ASP A 295 -14.76 -14.43 16.12
C ASP A 295 -15.70 -13.32 15.65
N GLU A 296 -16.47 -12.73 16.58
CA GLU A 296 -17.35 -11.61 16.27
C GLU A 296 -16.55 -10.36 15.90
N GLY A 297 -15.50 -10.03 16.66
CA GLY A 297 -14.59 -8.92 16.37
C GLY A 297 -13.96 -9.02 14.98
N TRP A 298 -13.51 -10.22 14.59
CA TRP A 298 -12.94 -10.45 13.25
C TRP A 298 -13.96 -10.21 12.13
N SER A 299 -15.20 -10.63 12.35
CA SER A 299 -16.30 -10.46 11.40
C SER A 299 -16.68 -8.98 11.27
N MET A 300 -16.70 -8.25 12.39
CA MET A 300 -16.95 -6.81 12.43
C MET A 300 -15.85 -6.01 11.71
N VAL A 301 -14.58 -6.28 11.99
CA VAL A 301 -13.46 -5.56 11.35
C VAL A 301 -13.40 -5.83 9.84
N ARG A 302 -13.61 -7.07 9.38
CA ARG A 302 -13.66 -7.36 7.94
C ARG A 302 -14.80 -6.64 7.22
N GLU A 303 -15.97 -6.56 7.86
CA GLU A 303 -17.10 -5.80 7.33
C GLU A 303 -16.81 -4.29 7.33
N ALA A 304 -16.22 -3.76 8.40
CA ALA A 304 -15.79 -2.36 8.46
C ALA A 304 -14.79 -2.04 7.33
N GLN A 305 -13.81 -2.91 7.08
CA GLN A 305 -12.85 -2.76 5.98
C GLN A 305 -13.55 -2.77 4.60
N ARG A 306 -14.56 -3.62 4.42
CA ARG A 306 -15.37 -3.64 3.20
C ARG A 306 -16.17 -2.33 3.05
N GLN A 307 -16.87 -1.91 4.10
CA GLN A 307 -17.68 -0.69 4.12
C GLN A 307 -16.86 0.57 3.92
N ALA A 308 -15.59 0.61 4.38
CA ALA A 308 -14.70 1.74 4.16
C ALA A 308 -14.56 2.11 2.68
N THR A 309 -14.55 1.12 1.78
CA THR A 309 -14.50 1.36 0.33
C THR A 309 -15.77 1.93 -0.27
N MET A 310 -16.87 1.89 0.47
CA MET A 310 -18.18 2.37 0.03
C MET A 310 -18.49 3.78 0.55
N ILE A 311 -17.86 4.19 1.66
CA ILE A 311 -18.18 5.45 2.36
C ILE A 311 -17.01 6.43 2.44
N ILE A 312 -15.79 6.00 2.09
CA ILE A 312 -14.60 6.83 2.05
C ILE A 312 -14.06 6.81 0.63
N ASP A 313 -14.11 7.96 -0.05
CA ASP A 313 -13.60 8.10 -1.41
C ASP A 313 -12.13 7.69 -1.50
N ASN A 314 -11.71 7.10 -2.62
CA ASN A 314 -10.33 6.62 -2.90
C ASN A 314 -9.75 5.68 -1.84
N VAL A 315 -10.59 4.90 -1.16
CA VAL A 315 -10.17 3.74 -0.38
C VAL A 315 -10.54 2.48 -1.16
N TYR A 316 -9.53 1.67 -1.46
CA TYR A 316 -9.69 0.44 -2.25
C TYR A 316 -9.18 -0.75 -1.46
N ILE A 317 -9.73 -1.94 -1.69
CA ILE A 317 -9.43 -3.12 -0.89
C ILE A 317 -9.15 -4.35 -1.75
N ILE A 318 -8.21 -5.18 -1.31
CA ILE A 318 -8.03 -6.54 -1.83
C ILE A 318 -8.43 -7.59 -0.77
N PRO A 319 -8.93 -8.76 -1.18
CA PRO A 319 -9.17 -9.87 -0.27
C PRO A 319 -7.86 -10.64 0.01
N SER A 320 -7.78 -11.22 1.20
CA SER A 320 -6.67 -12.09 1.59
C SER A 320 -7.09 -13.43 2.20
N ILE A 321 -8.38 -13.76 2.22
CA ILE A 321 -8.90 -14.94 2.93
C ILE A 321 -8.31 -16.29 2.47
N ASP A 322 -7.97 -16.37 1.19
CA ASP A 322 -7.38 -17.53 0.53
C ASP A 322 -5.85 -17.60 0.67
N SER A 323 -5.22 -16.59 1.27
CA SER A 323 -3.77 -16.55 1.48
C SER A 323 -3.32 -17.56 2.54
N THR A 324 -2.24 -18.28 2.26
CA THR A 324 -1.59 -19.19 3.23
C THR A 324 -0.94 -18.43 4.38
N LEU A 325 -0.89 -19.05 5.57
CA LEU A 325 -0.25 -18.49 6.76
C LEU A 325 1.11 -19.17 7.02
N SER A 326 2.08 -18.42 7.56
CA SER A 326 3.35 -18.99 8.06
C SER A 326 3.35 -19.30 9.55
N ASP A 327 2.44 -18.69 10.29
CA ASP A 327 2.12 -19.04 11.68
C ASP A 327 0.59 -18.98 11.87
N ALA A 328 0.11 -18.69 13.08
CA ALA A 328 -1.32 -18.64 13.34
C ALA A 328 -2.06 -17.43 12.73
N ILE A 329 -1.37 -16.37 12.30
CA ILE A 329 -1.97 -15.07 11.95
C ILE A 329 -1.25 -14.32 10.80
N HIS A 330 0.04 -14.57 10.60
CA HIS A 330 0.83 -13.90 9.57
C HIS A 330 0.79 -14.65 8.24
N ASN A 331 0.65 -13.91 7.15
CA ASN A 331 0.71 -14.43 5.79
C ASN A 331 2.08 -15.04 5.50
N ALA A 332 2.13 -16.20 4.85
CA ALA A 332 3.39 -16.79 4.41
C ALA A 332 4.04 -16.00 3.26
N SER A 333 5.35 -16.17 3.02
CA SER A 333 6.04 -15.47 1.92
C SER A 333 5.40 -15.69 0.54
N PRO A 334 4.96 -16.91 0.15
CA PRO A 334 4.23 -17.10 -1.11
C PRO A 334 2.89 -16.36 -1.17
N ALA A 335 2.17 -16.25 -0.05
CA ALA A 335 0.95 -15.45 0.02
C ALA A 335 1.24 -13.96 -0.17
N ASN A 336 2.36 -13.46 0.35
CA ASN A 336 2.75 -12.07 0.14
C ASN A 336 3.03 -11.76 -1.34
N MET A 337 3.50 -12.72 -2.14
CA MET A 337 3.60 -12.54 -3.60
C MET A 337 2.22 -12.34 -4.25
N VAL A 338 1.24 -13.16 -3.85
CA VAL A 338 -0.15 -13.04 -4.33
C VAL A 338 -0.74 -11.70 -3.92
N LEU A 339 -0.57 -11.29 -2.66
CA LEU A 339 -1.08 -10.02 -2.15
C LEU A 339 -0.42 -8.83 -2.85
N GLY A 340 0.89 -8.85 -3.06
CA GLY A 340 1.60 -7.80 -3.80
C GLY A 340 1.09 -7.63 -5.23
N GLU A 341 0.90 -8.75 -5.93
CA GLU A 341 0.32 -8.77 -7.29
C GLU A 341 -1.12 -8.24 -7.31
N ARG A 342 -1.96 -8.65 -6.35
CA ARG A 342 -3.35 -8.15 -6.22
C ARG A 342 -3.39 -6.65 -5.96
N THR A 343 -2.60 -6.16 -5.01
CA THR A 343 -2.53 -4.73 -4.70
C THR A 343 -2.04 -3.94 -5.92
N ALA A 344 -1.11 -4.48 -6.71
CA ALA A 344 -0.61 -3.81 -7.89
C ALA A 344 -1.66 -3.77 -9.02
N ARG A 345 -2.39 -4.87 -9.25
CA ARG A 345 -3.53 -4.89 -10.19
C ARG A 345 -4.59 -3.87 -9.80
N LEU A 346 -4.95 -3.81 -8.52
CA LEU A 346 -5.89 -2.83 -7.99
C LEU A 346 -5.40 -1.39 -8.20
N ALA A 347 -4.12 -1.11 -7.93
CA ALA A 347 -3.53 0.19 -8.20
C ALA A 347 -3.55 0.53 -9.70
N LEU A 348 -3.18 -0.41 -10.58
CA LEU A 348 -3.17 -0.23 -12.04
C LEU A 348 -4.56 0.05 -12.61
N GLU A 349 -5.60 -0.56 -12.05
CA GLU A 349 -7.00 -0.25 -12.38
C GLU A 349 -7.40 1.14 -11.89
N GLN A 350 -7.26 1.38 -10.58
CA GLN A 350 -7.90 2.51 -9.91
C GLN A 350 -7.12 3.82 -10.05
N LEU A 351 -5.79 3.76 -10.16
CA LEU A 351 -4.91 4.93 -10.10
C LEU A 351 -4.23 5.27 -11.43
N TYR A 352 -4.26 4.35 -12.41
CA TYR A 352 -3.54 4.48 -13.67
C TYR A 352 -4.35 4.12 -14.92
N ASP A 353 -5.61 3.68 -14.77
CA ASP A 353 -6.52 3.33 -15.87
C ASP A 353 -5.90 2.40 -16.92
N LYS A 354 -5.16 1.38 -16.47
CA LYS A 354 -4.42 0.47 -17.37
C LYS A 354 -5.28 -0.64 -17.98
N GLY A 355 -6.60 -0.62 -17.76
CA GLY A 355 -7.51 -1.70 -18.19
C GLY A 355 -7.15 -3.06 -17.57
N ILE A 356 -6.53 -3.05 -16.39
CA ILE A 356 -6.19 -4.25 -15.63
C ILE A 356 -7.28 -4.47 -14.59
N GLU A 357 -7.83 -5.67 -14.55
CA GLU A 357 -8.86 -6.06 -13.59
C GLU A 357 -8.21 -6.33 -12.22
N GLY A 358 -8.52 -5.54 -11.20
CA GLY A 358 -7.95 -5.66 -9.85
C GLY A 358 -8.95 -5.51 -8.71
N THR A 359 -10.16 -5.04 -9.00
CA THR A 359 -11.21 -4.77 -8.03
C THR A 359 -11.95 -6.07 -7.71
N PRO A 360 -11.98 -6.49 -6.42
CA PRO A 360 -12.63 -7.73 -6.05
C PRO A 360 -14.16 -7.60 -6.09
N PRO A 361 -14.89 -8.70 -6.31
CA PRO A 361 -16.34 -8.67 -6.22
C PRO A 361 -16.82 -8.30 -4.81
N ASN A 362 -17.66 -7.28 -4.74
CA ASN A 362 -18.29 -6.81 -3.51
C ASN A 362 -19.81 -7.01 -3.58
N LEU A 363 -20.43 -7.32 -2.45
CA LEU A 363 -21.88 -7.44 -2.34
C LEU A 363 -22.54 -6.07 -2.55
N GLN A 364 -23.40 -5.98 -3.56
CA GLN A 364 -24.18 -4.77 -3.90
C GLN A 364 -25.58 -4.81 -3.29
N SER A 365 -26.20 -5.98 -3.29
CA SER A 365 -27.56 -6.14 -2.74
C SER A 365 -27.80 -7.55 -2.23
N ALA A 366 -28.60 -7.66 -1.18
CA ALA A 366 -29.21 -8.89 -0.73
C ALA A 366 -30.73 -8.72 -0.69
N SER A 367 -31.47 -9.59 -1.38
CA SER A 367 -32.92 -9.45 -1.52
C SER A 367 -33.66 -10.77 -1.38
N LEU A 368 -34.79 -10.76 -0.65
CA LEU A 368 -35.73 -11.87 -0.61
C LEU A 368 -36.68 -11.76 -1.80
N LEU A 369 -36.63 -12.74 -2.70
CA LEU A 369 -37.48 -12.83 -3.88
C LEU A 369 -38.87 -13.38 -3.54
N ASP A 370 -39.87 -13.09 -4.39
CA ASP A 370 -41.24 -13.65 -4.29
C ASP A 370 -41.27 -15.19 -4.28
N THR A 371 -40.27 -15.82 -4.90
CA THR A 371 -40.08 -17.27 -4.92
C THR A 371 -39.69 -17.85 -3.56
N GLY A 372 -39.36 -17.01 -2.58
CA GLY A 372 -38.84 -17.39 -1.27
C GLY A 372 -37.34 -17.66 -1.23
N CYS A 373 -36.61 -17.39 -2.32
CA CYS A 373 -35.15 -17.47 -2.36
C CYS A 373 -34.52 -16.13 -1.97
N ILE A 374 -33.31 -16.17 -1.39
CA ILE A 374 -32.48 -14.96 -1.21
C ILE A 374 -31.54 -14.84 -2.40
N GLU A 375 -31.56 -13.70 -3.07
CA GLU A 375 -30.63 -13.35 -4.14
C GLU A 375 -29.59 -12.35 -3.62
N LEU A 376 -28.33 -12.67 -3.86
CA LEU A 376 -27.18 -11.80 -3.63
C LEU A 376 -26.63 -11.36 -4.98
N THR A 377 -26.40 -10.06 -5.16
CA THR A 377 -25.80 -9.50 -6.38
C THR A 377 -24.44 -8.91 -6.05
N PHE A 378 -23.44 -9.23 -6.87
CA PHE A 378 -22.07 -8.79 -6.70
C PHE A 378 -21.61 -7.90 -7.87
N ALA A 379 -20.74 -6.93 -7.56
CA ALA A 379 -20.06 -6.12 -8.56
C ALA A 379 -18.72 -5.57 -8.00
N PRO A 380 -17.70 -5.40 -8.86
CA PRO A 380 -17.64 -5.94 -10.22
C PRO A 380 -17.51 -7.48 -10.21
N VAL A 381 -17.90 -8.11 -11.32
CA VAL A 381 -17.60 -9.52 -11.61
C VAL A 381 -17.18 -9.54 -13.07
N TYR A 382 -15.92 -9.87 -13.35
CA TYR A 382 -15.36 -9.72 -14.69
C TYR A 382 -15.80 -10.83 -15.64
N GLU A 383 -16.02 -12.06 -15.14
CA GLU A 383 -16.53 -13.16 -15.96
C GLU A 383 -17.78 -13.80 -15.34
N ARG A 384 -17.61 -14.53 -14.24
CA ARG A 384 -18.69 -15.17 -13.47
C ARG A 384 -18.17 -15.60 -12.10
N LEU A 385 -19.09 -15.79 -11.17
CA LEU A 385 -18.78 -16.44 -9.90
C LEU A 385 -18.57 -17.95 -10.09
N GLU A 386 -17.62 -18.52 -9.36
CA GLU A 386 -17.28 -19.94 -9.32
C GLU A 386 -17.18 -20.42 -7.88
N SER A 387 -17.82 -21.56 -7.60
CA SER A 387 -17.79 -22.23 -6.30
C SER A 387 -17.16 -23.63 -6.36
N PHE A 388 -16.64 -24.06 -7.51
CA PHE A 388 -16.02 -25.38 -7.70
C PHE A 388 -16.98 -26.55 -7.45
N ASP A 389 -18.27 -26.35 -7.76
CA ASP A 389 -19.34 -27.35 -7.61
C ASP A 389 -19.47 -27.97 -6.21
N VAL A 390 -19.03 -27.25 -5.16
CA VAL A 390 -19.15 -27.74 -3.78
C VAL A 390 -20.61 -27.77 -3.32
N ALA A 391 -20.93 -28.60 -2.32
CA ALA A 391 -22.26 -28.64 -1.72
C ALA A 391 -22.57 -27.31 -1.00
N VAL A 392 -23.87 -26.99 -0.86
CA VAL A 392 -24.31 -25.75 -0.19
C VAL A 392 -23.80 -25.66 1.26
N SER A 393 -23.65 -26.80 1.94
CA SER A 393 -23.11 -26.92 3.29
C SER A 393 -21.61 -26.59 3.39
N ASP A 394 -20.90 -26.66 2.27
CA ASP A 394 -19.47 -26.38 2.19
C ASP A 394 -19.20 -24.93 1.76
N LEU A 395 -20.24 -24.11 1.50
CA LEU A 395 -20.08 -22.70 1.23
C LEU A 395 -19.95 -21.88 2.53
N ALA A 396 -19.14 -20.83 2.49
CA ALA A 396 -18.89 -19.96 3.64
C ALA A 396 -20.02 -18.94 3.93
N PHE A 397 -21.28 -19.28 3.65
CA PHE A 397 -22.44 -18.38 3.84
C PHE A 397 -23.30 -18.80 5.03
N GLN A 398 -23.82 -17.80 5.74
CA GLN A 398 -24.80 -17.99 6.81
C GLN A 398 -25.94 -17.00 6.61
N ILE A 399 -27.17 -17.50 6.74
CA ILE A 399 -28.39 -16.69 6.77
C ILE A 399 -29.00 -16.86 8.15
N GLU A 400 -29.38 -15.75 8.76
CA GLU A 400 -30.02 -15.74 10.07
C GLU A 400 -31.16 -14.74 10.11
N ASP A 401 -32.16 -15.02 10.95
CA ASP A 401 -33.26 -14.12 11.24
C ASP A 401 -33.49 -13.99 12.75
N SER A 402 -34.64 -13.43 13.15
CA SER A 402 -34.99 -13.25 14.56
C SER A 402 -35.10 -14.54 15.39
N ILE A 403 -35.28 -15.70 14.74
CA ILE A 403 -35.35 -17.01 15.41
C ILE A 403 -33.95 -17.63 15.50
N GLY A 404 -33.10 -17.38 14.51
CA GLY A 404 -31.73 -17.84 14.47
C GLY A 404 -31.29 -18.25 13.07
N LYS A 405 -30.28 -19.13 13.00
CA LYS A 405 -29.72 -19.58 11.72
C LYS A 405 -30.77 -20.33 10.88
N ILE A 406 -30.78 -20.04 9.58
CA ILE A 406 -31.61 -20.71 8.58
C ILE A 406 -30.71 -21.63 7.74
N GLU A 407 -31.06 -22.91 7.69
CA GLU A 407 -30.34 -23.88 6.87
C GLU A 407 -30.57 -23.60 5.37
N LEU A 408 -29.50 -23.70 4.59
CA LEU A 408 -29.53 -23.53 3.14
C LEU A 408 -29.75 -24.89 2.48
N ALA A 409 -30.85 -25.04 1.74
CA ALA A 409 -31.22 -26.29 1.07
C ALA A 409 -30.48 -26.48 -0.27
N SER A 410 -30.27 -25.39 -1.01
CA SER A 410 -29.53 -25.41 -2.29
C SER A 410 -29.10 -23.99 -2.67
N TYR A 411 -28.19 -23.89 -3.63
CA TYR A 411 -27.82 -22.61 -4.25
C TYR A 411 -27.71 -22.74 -5.77
N GLN A 412 -27.74 -21.59 -6.45
CA GLN A 412 -27.45 -21.47 -7.87
C GLN A 412 -26.60 -20.23 -8.14
N LEU A 413 -25.61 -20.36 -9.02
CA LEU A 413 -24.83 -19.25 -9.54
C LEU A 413 -25.43 -18.75 -10.86
N LEU A 414 -25.62 -17.44 -10.98
CA LEU A 414 -26.25 -16.77 -12.12
C LEU A 414 -25.41 -15.57 -12.54
N GLY A 415 -24.26 -15.82 -13.17
CA GLY A 415 -23.31 -14.78 -13.58
C GLY A 415 -22.69 -14.10 -12.37
N ASN A 416 -23.14 -12.88 -12.07
CA ASN A 416 -22.72 -12.08 -10.90
C ASN A 416 -23.65 -12.22 -9.69
N ARG A 417 -24.60 -13.17 -9.72
CA ARG A 417 -25.58 -13.39 -8.66
C ARG A 417 -25.48 -14.78 -8.05
N ILE A 418 -25.83 -14.88 -6.77
CA ILE A 418 -26.00 -16.14 -6.06
C ILE A 418 -27.43 -16.19 -5.51
N GLN A 419 -28.19 -17.23 -5.84
CA GLN A 419 -29.51 -17.48 -5.26
C GLN A 419 -29.45 -18.63 -4.28
N PHE A 420 -29.97 -18.42 -3.08
CA PHE A 420 -30.08 -19.44 -2.04
C PHE A 420 -31.53 -19.82 -1.80
N LYS A 421 -31.80 -21.12 -1.81
CA LYS A 421 -33.05 -21.69 -1.31
C LYS A 421 -32.88 -22.05 0.16
N MET A 422 -33.76 -21.52 1.01
CA MET A 422 -33.75 -21.76 2.44
C MET A 422 -34.65 -22.94 2.83
N SER A 423 -34.35 -23.58 3.96
CA SER A 423 -35.19 -24.65 4.53
C SER A 423 -36.54 -24.15 5.05
N ARG A 424 -36.61 -22.87 5.42
CA ARG A 424 -37.84 -22.17 5.84
C ARG A 424 -37.81 -20.70 5.38
N LYS A 425 -38.97 -20.04 5.40
CA LYS A 425 -39.05 -18.59 5.18
C LYS A 425 -38.47 -17.83 6.37
N PRO A 426 -37.80 -16.68 6.16
CA PRO A 426 -37.34 -15.82 7.25
C PRO A 426 -38.51 -15.20 8.01
N GLU A 427 -38.32 -15.01 9.31
CA GLU A 427 -39.23 -14.31 10.21
C GLU A 427 -38.58 -13.05 10.79
N GLY A 428 -39.24 -11.90 10.59
CA GLY A 428 -38.70 -10.61 11.00
C GLY A 428 -37.54 -10.15 10.13
N ASP A 429 -36.58 -9.45 10.74
CA ASP A 429 -35.36 -9.04 10.06
C ASP A 429 -34.48 -10.25 9.73
N CYS A 430 -33.97 -10.28 8.50
CA CYS A 430 -33.10 -11.33 7.99
C CYS A 430 -31.75 -10.74 7.55
N TYR A 431 -30.68 -11.45 7.85
CA TYR A 431 -29.30 -11.04 7.59
C TYR A 431 -28.53 -12.16 6.90
N VAL A 432 -27.60 -11.77 6.04
CA VAL A 432 -26.67 -12.67 5.37
C VAL A 432 -25.23 -12.29 5.67
N SER A 433 -24.40 -13.31 5.90
CA SER A 433 -22.97 -13.18 6.14
C SER A 433 -22.21 -14.12 5.21
N CYS A 434 -21.02 -13.71 4.77
CA CYS A 434 -20.06 -14.56 4.06
C CYS A 434 -18.71 -14.46 4.77
N GLY A 435 -18.16 -15.60 5.18
CA GLY A 435 -16.85 -15.67 5.83
C GLY A 435 -16.84 -15.23 7.30
N GLN A 436 -17.83 -15.67 8.09
CA GLN A 436 -17.95 -15.31 9.51
C GLN A 436 -16.85 -15.98 10.37
N GLY A 437 -16.42 -15.27 11.42
CA GLY A 437 -15.43 -15.72 12.39
C GLY A 437 -13.99 -15.47 11.95
N ARG A 438 -13.04 -15.68 12.86
CA ARG A 438 -11.62 -15.51 12.58
C ARG A 438 -11.08 -16.60 11.65
N PHE A 439 -11.70 -17.78 11.65
CA PHE A 439 -11.39 -18.90 10.77
C PHE A 439 -12.64 -19.37 10.01
N PRO A 440 -13.03 -18.66 8.95
CA PRO A 440 -14.20 -19.05 8.18
C PRO A 440 -14.07 -20.45 7.63
N ARG A 441 -15.15 -21.24 7.78
CA ARG A 441 -15.25 -22.58 7.22
C ARG A 441 -15.97 -22.53 5.88
N GLY A 442 -15.53 -23.39 4.97
CA GLY A 442 -16.12 -23.52 3.65
C GLY A 442 -15.43 -22.69 2.57
N VAL A 443 -15.91 -22.87 1.36
CA VAL A 443 -15.45 -22.22 0.14
C VAL A 443 -16.11 -20.85 0.01
N VAL A 444 -15.26 -19.84 -0.19
CA VAL A 444 -15.68 -18.52 -0.64
C VAL A 444 -15.62 -18.52 -2.16
N PRO A 445 -16.73 -18.22 -2.86
CA PRO A 445 -16.71 -18.13 -4.31
C PRO A 445 -15.66 -17.13 -4.81
N ILE A 446 -15.16 -17.37 -6.03
CA ILE A 446 -14.23 -16.46 -6.70
C ILE A 446 -14.88 -15.91 -7.96
N ASP A 447 -14.44 -14.74 -8.42
CA ASP A 447 -14.65 -14.36 -9.82
C ASP A 447 -13.60 -15.03 -10.71
N ARG A 448 -14.05 -15.72 -11.76
CA ARG A 448 -13.17 -16.41 -12.72
C ARG A 448 -12.33 -15.48 -13.58
N GLY A 449 -12.82 -14.28 -13.89
CA GLY A 449 -12.07 -13.30 -14.67
C GLY A 449 -10.93 -12.73 -13.83
N GLY A 450 -11.26 -12.13 -12.69
CA GLY A 450 -10.27 -11.53 -11.79
C GLY A 450 -9.38 -12.52 -11.04
N GLN A 451 -9.84 -13.77 -10.84
CA GLN A 451 -9.24 -14.76 -9.91
C GLN A 451 -9.14 -14.21 -8.48
N LEU A 452 -10.17 -13.48 -8.05
CA LEU A 452 -10.28 -12.87 -6.73
C LEU A 452 -11.47 -13.49 -5.98
N PRO A 453 -11.30 -13.90 -4.71
CA PRO A 453 -12.43 -14.26 -3.88
C PRO A 453 -13.33 -13.05 -3.61
N LEU A 454 -14.61 -13.33 -3.30
CA LEU A 454 -15.52 -12.31 -2.80
C LEU A 454 -14.91 -11.59 -1.58
N LEU A 455 -15.17 -10.28 -1.45
CA LEU A 455 -14.99 -9.62 -0.17
C LEU A 455 -15.96 -10.23 0.86
N LEU A 456 -15.41 -10.55 2.03
CA LEU A 456 -16.20 -11.07 3.14
C LEU A 456 -17.07 -9.96 3.73
N PHE A 457 -18.25 -10.33 4.21
CA PHE A 457 -19.22 -9.39 4.76
C PHE A 457 -19.98 -10.02 5.92
N ASN A 458 -20.43 -9.20 6.87
CA ASN A 458 -21.06 -9.68 8.09
C ASN A 458 -22.39 -8.96 8.34
N LYS A 459 -23.44 -9.76 8.60
CA LYS A 459 -24.79 -9.29 8.98
C LYS A 459 -25.34 -8.21 8.05
N VAL A 460 -25.26 -8.41 6.74
CA VAL A 460 -25.88 -7.51 5.75
C VAL A 460 -27.37 -7.79 5.70
N LYS A 461 -28.20 -6.76 5.86
CA LYS A 461 -29.66 -6.88 5.88
C LYS A 461 -30.19 -7.34 4.52
N VAL A 462 -31.07 -8.35 4.54
CA VAL A 462 -31.79 -8.84 3.38
C VAL A 462 -33.07 -8.00 3.24
N ASN A 463 -33.18 -7.28 2.13
CA ASN A 463 -34.34 -6.43 1.85
C ASN A 463 -35.43 -7.20 1.11
N LEU A 464 -36.69 -6.79 1.26
CA LEU A 464 -37.75 -7.28 0.37
C LEU A 464 -37.48 -6.77 -1.05
N TYR A 465 -37.61 -7.66 -2.04
CA TYR A 465 -37.46 -7.26 -3.44
C TYR A 465 -38.63 -6.34 -3.84
N ASN A 466 -38.39 -5.04 -3.88
CA ASN A 466 -39.36 -4.08 -4.42
C ASN A 466 -39.20 -4.05 -5.95
N LYS A 467 -40.29 -4.37 -6.66
CA LYS A 467 -40.34 -4.36 -8.13
C LYS A 467 -40.03 -3.00 -8.74
#